data_AF-A0A1B3BDM6-F1
#
_entry.id   AF-A0A1B3BDM6-F1
#
_cell.length_a   1.000
_cell.length_b   1.000
_cell.length_c   1.000
_cell.angle_alpha   90.00
_cell.angle_beta   90.00
_cell.angle_gamma   90.00
#
_symmetry.space_group_name_H-M   'P 1'
#
loop_
_entity.id
_entity.type
_entity.pdbx_description
1 polymer ?
#
loop_
_entity_poly.entity_id
_entity_poly.type
_entity_poly.pdbx_seq_one_letter_code
_entity_poly.pdbx_strand_id
1 'polypeptide(L)'
;MENKEKIEILKIEMTLIQSTLDKYDDLIFRNRNFFITLWLACLGLSFTIKSTFVPNLAAFLSILYWFFEGMMRHQYWFKYVDRYRFLRDTLNSSTPELSEISVYDLTNKYHRKDVSVFQKLKACFFKLEPTILFLLMGAGALLIWYFVSKGVISFPN
;
A
#
# COMPACT_ATOMS: atom_id res chain seq x y z
N MET A 1 26.17 -20.88 -19.82
CA MET A 1 26.02 -20.71 -18.37
C MET A 1 25.53 -22.03 -17.82
N GLU A 2 26.25 -22.63 -16.87
CA GLU A 2 25.83 -23.91 -16.29
C GLU A 2 24.52 -23.70 -15.52
N ASN A 3 23.56 -24.62 -15.61
CA ASN A 3 22.23 -24.46 -14.97
C ASN A 3 22.33 -24.13 -13.46
N LYS A 4 23.39 -24.58 -12.79
CA LYS A 4 23.70 -24.26 -11.39
C LYS A 4 23.99 -22.78 -11.16
N GLU A 5 24.86 -22.19 -11.97
CA GLU A 5 25.20 -20.76 -11.87
C GLU A 5 23.96 -19.90 -12.10
N LYS A 6 23.10 -20.27 -13.06
CA LYS A 6 21.87 -19.53 -13.34
C LYS A 6 20.91 -19.57 -12.15
N ILE A 7 20.77 -20.72 -11.49
CA ILE A 7 19.96 -20.87 -10.27
C ILE A 7 20.51 -19.98 -9.14
N GLU A 8 21.84 -19.92 -8.96
CA GLU A 8 22.45 -19.07 -7.94
C GLU A 8 22.17 -17.58 -8.20
N ILE A 9 22.29 -17.12 -9.45
CA ILE A 9 21.96 -15.73 -9.78
C ILE A 9 20.47 -15.44 -9.54
N LEU A 10 19.57 -16.36 -9.90
CA LEU A 10 18.13 -16.18 -9.66
C LEU A 10 17.79 -16.14 -8.16
N LYS A 11 18.50 -16.91 -7.33
CA LYS A 11 18.37 -16.83 -5.87
C LYS A 11 18.81 -15.46 -5.34
N ILE A 12 19.95 -14.95 -5.81
CA ILE A 12 20.41 -13.59 -5.45
C ILE A 12 19.38 -12.55 -5.90
N GLU A 13 18.84 -12.67 -7.10
CA GLU A 13 17.79 -11.78 -7.62
C GLU A 13 16.54 -11.81 -6.72
N MET A 14 16.09 -12.99 -6.30
CA MET A 14 14.97 -13.11 -5.35
C MET A 14 15.26 -12.39 -4.02
N THR A 15 16.48 -12.53 -3.46
CA THR A 15 16.87 -11.83 -2.23
C THR A 15 16.84 -10.31 -2.40
N LEU A 16 17.34 -9.80 -3.53
CA LEU A 16 17.31 -8.36 -3.84
C LEU A 16 15.87 -7.84 -4.02
N ILE A 17 15.02 -8.60 -4.70
CA ILE A 17 13.60 -8.25 -4.87
C ILE A 17 12.90 -8.24 -3.51
N GLN A 18 13.15 -9.24 -2.66
CA GLN A 18 12.56 -9.31 -1.33
C GLN A 18 12.99 -8.11 -0.46
N SER A 19 14.29 -7.78 -0.44
CA SER A 19 14.79 -6.59 0.26
C SER A 19 14.14 -5.29 -0.26
N THR A 20 13.89 -5.20 -1.57
CA THR A 20 13.21 -4.06 -2.18
C THR A 20 11.73 -3.99 -1.76
N LEU A 21 11.06 -5.14 -1.69
CA LEU A 21 9.67 -5.24 -1.21
C LEU A 21 9.56 -4.81 0.25
N ASP A 22 10.43 -5.33 1.11
CA ASP A 22 10.47 -5.00 2.53
C ASP A 22 10.64 -3.49 2.73
N LYS A 23 11.55 -2.86 1.98
CA LYS A 23 11.73 -1.40 1.98
C LYS A 23 10.45 -0.63 1.66
N TYR A 24 9.69 -1.06 0.65
CA TYR A 24 8.46 -0.36 0.26
C TYR A 24 7.32 -0.62 1.24
N ASP A 25 7.21 -1.83 1.78
CA ASP A 25 6.24 -2.13 2.82
C ASP A 25 6.53 -1.30 4.10
N ASP A 26 7.79 -1.23 4.53
CA ASP A 26 8.22 -0.37 5.65
C ASP A 26 7.89 1.11 5.40
N LEU A 27 8.15 1.62 4.20
CA LEU A 27 7.82 2.99 3.83
C LEU A 27 6.31 3.25 3.91
N ILE A 28 5.49 2.32 3.44
CA ILE A 28 4.03 2.42 3.50
C ILE A 28 3.56 2.41 4.97
N PHE A 29 4.07 1.49 5.79
CA PHE A 29 3.70 1.42 7.21
C PHE A 29 4.13 2.68 7.98
N ARG A 30 5.35 3.18 7.74
CA ARG A 30 5.85 4.39 8.38
C ARG A 30 5.05 5.62 7.98
N ASN A 31 4.77 5.79 6.68
CA ASN A 31 3.95 6.90 6.20
C ASN A 31 2.54 6.84 6.79
N ARG A 32 1.98 5.64 6.94
CA ARG A 32 0.64 5.44 7.50
C ARG A 32 0.60 5.88 8.96
N ASN A 33 1.58 5.48 9.76
CA ASN A 33 1.67 5.89 11.15
C ASN A 33 1.79 7.42 11.29
N PHE A 34 2.59 8.07 10.44
CA PHE A 34 2.65 9.53 10.41
C PHE A 34 1.32 10.17 10.05
N PHE A 35 0.61 9.62 9.06
CA PHE A 35 -0.70 10.12 8.70
C PHE A 35 -1.72 9.99 9.83
N ILE A 36 -1.76 8.84 10.53
CA ILE A 36 -2.65 8.64 11.68
C ILE A 36 -2.38 9.69 12.77
N THR A 37 -1.11 9.94 13.09
CA THR A 37 -0.72 10.97 14.07
C THR A 37 -1.17 12.36 13.64
N LEU A 38 -0.93 12.73 12.38
CA LEU A 38 -1.36 14.03 11.84
C LEU A 38 -2.89 14.16 11.80
N TRP A 39 -3.60 13.08 11.47
CA TRP A 39 -5.05 13.04 11.45
C TRP A 39 -5.64 13.22 12.85
N LEU A 40 -5.09 12.54 13.87
CA LEU A 40 -5.47 12.75 15.27
C LEU A 40 -5.18 14.19 15.73
N ALA A 41 -4.01 14.73 15.39
CA ALA A 41 -3.66 16.12 15.69
C ALA A 41 -4.61 17.11 15.01
N CYS A 42 -5.03 16.83 13.78
CA CYS A 42 -5.99 17.64 13.02
C CYS A 42 -7.38 17.63 13.71
N LEU A 43 -7.84 16.47 14.16
CA LEU A 43 -9.07 16.39 14.95
C LEU A 43 -8.95 17.11 16.30
N GLY A 44 -7.83 16.97 17.01
CA GLY A 44 -7.58 17.71 18.24
C GLY A 44 -7.60 19.23 18.01
N LEU A 45 -6.96 19.69 16.94
CA LEU A 45 -6.97 21.10 16.53
C LEU A 45 -8.39 21.61 16.30
N SER A 46 -9.27 20.80 15.69
CA SER A 46 -10.66 21.19 15.42
C SER A 46 -11.41 21.65 16.68
N PHE A 47 -11.13 21.01 17.83
CA PHE A 47 -11.71 21.38 19.12
C PHE A 47 -11.09 22.66 19.68
N THR A 48 -9.78 22.84 19.52
CA THR A 48 -9.06 24.05 19.98
C THR A 48 -9.52 25.30 19.24
N ILE A 49 -9.64 25.23 17.92
CA ILE A 49 -10.01 26.40 17.08
C ILE A 49 -11.51 26.55 16.88
N LYS A 50 -12.32 25.69 17.52
CA LYS A 50 -13.79 25.70 17.47
C LYS A 50 -14.35 25.65 16.04
N SER A 51 -13.70 24.89 15.15
CA SER A 51 -14.05 24.85 13.72
C SER A 51 -14.75 23.56 13.32
N THR A 52 -15.96 23.70 12.80
CA THR A 52 -16.74 22.59 12.21
C THR A 52 -16.21 22.15 10.84
N PHE A 53 -15.33 22.94 10.21
CA PHE A 53 -14.78 22.60 8.90
C PHE A 53 -13.66 21.56 8.99
N VAL A 54 -12.86 21.61 10.05
CA VAL A 54 -11.66 20.75 10.20
C VAL A 54 -11.98 19.25 10.23
N PRO A 55 -13.05 18.77 10.90
CA PRO A 55 -13.41 17.35 10.84
C PRO A 55 -13.79 16.89 9.42
N ASN A 56 -14.44 17.73 8.60
CA ASN A 56 -14.71 17.41 7.19
C ASN A 56 -13.42 17.31 6.37
N LEU A 57 -12.47 18.21 6.62
CA LEU A 57 -11.14 18.14 6.02
C LEU A 57 -10.42 16.84 6.42
N ALA A 58 -10.49 16.44 7.70
CA ALA A 58 -9.89 15.20 8.19
C ALA A 58 -10.52 13.94 7.53
N ALA A 59 -11.84 13.97 7.30
CA ALA A 59 -12.53 12.91 6.56
C ALA A 59 -12.05 12.83 5.10
N PHE A 60 -11.96 13.98 4.41
CA PHE A 60 -11.44 14.05 3.05
C PHE A 60 -9.98 13.57 2.96
N LEU A 61 -9.13 13.99 3.90
CA LEU A 61 -7.73 13.56 3.97
C LEU A 61 -7.59 12.05 4.13
N SER A 62 -8.52 11.40 4.85
CA SER A 62 -8.51 9.92 5.01
C SER A 62 -8.75 9.21 3.67
N ILE A 63 -9.67 9.71 2.85
CA ILE A 63 -9.94 9.18 1.50
C ILE A 63 -8.74 9.45 0.59
N LEU A 64 -8.19 10.66 0.65
CA LEU A 64 -7.05 11.06 -0.17
C LEU A 64 -5.81 10.22 0.16
N TYR A 65 -5.55 9.95 1.43
CA TYR A 65 -4.43 9.12 1.85
C TYR A 65 -4.61 7.66 1.44
N TRP A 66 -5.82 7.09 1.58
CA TRP A 66 -6.13 5.76 1.05
C TRP A 66 -5.80 5.66 -0.45
N PHE A 67 -6.15 6.68 -1.22
CA PHE A 67 -5.83 6.75 -2.64
C PHE A 67 -4.32 6.81 -2.90
N PHE A 68 -3.57 7.65 -2.18
CA PHE A 68 -2.11 7.73 -2.30
C PHE A 68 -1.41 6.43 -1.90
N GLU A 69 -1.84 5.76 -0.83
CA GLU A 69 -1.30 4.46 -0.45
C GLU A 69 -1.53 3.42 -1.57
N GLY A 70 -2.73 3.40 -2.16
CA GLY A 70 -3.05 2.56 -3.31
C GLY A 70 -2.18 2.84 -4.53
N MET A 71 -1.91 4.12 -4.83
CA MET A 71 -0.98 4.51 -5.90
C MET A 71 0.45 4.05 -5.64
N MET A 72 0.97 4.24 -4.41
CA MET A 72 2.32 3.77 -4.07
C MET A 72 2.44 2.26 -4.23
N ARG A 73 1.43 1.50 -3.79
CA ARG A 73 1.37 0.04 -3.98
C ARG A 73 1.32 -0.33 -5.47
N HIS A 74 0.56 0.40 -6.28
CA HIS A 74 0.45 0.14 -7.71
C HIS A 74 1.76 0.40 -8.46
N GLN A 75 2.40 1.54 -8.19
CA GLN A 75 3.56 1.99 -8.95
C GLN A 75 4.85 1.27 -8.56
N TYR A 76 5.04 1.04 -7.26
CA TYR A 76 6.29 0.53 -6.70
C TYR A 76 6.16 -0.93 -6.27
N TRP A 77 5.19 -1.29 -5.43
CA TRP A 77 5.11 -2.64 -4.85
C TRP A 77 4.71 -3.73 -5.85
N PHE A 78 3.67 -3.49 -6.67
CA PHE A 78 3.07 -4.52 -7.53
C PHE A 78 4.04 -5.15 -8.53
N LYS A 79 4.99 -4.37 -9.08
CA LYS A 79 5.96 -4.83 -10.09
C LYS A 79 6.94 -5.85 -9.50
N TYR A 80 7.44 -5.58 -8.30
CA TYR A 80 8.39 -6.46 -7.61
C TYR A 80 7.72 -7.72 -7.08
N VAL A 81 6.47 -7.62 -6.61
CA VAL A 81 5.70 -8.81 -6.18
C VAL A 81 5.41 -9.75 -7.33
N ASP A 82 5.07 -9.22 -8.49
CA ASP A 82 4.84 -10.03 -9.69
C ASP A 82 6.09 -10.81 -10.08
N ARG A 83 7.26 -10.14 -10.09
CA ARG A 83 8.55 -10.80 -10.34
C ARG A 83 8.88 -11.86 -9.30
N TYR A 84 8.72 -11.54 -8.01
CA TYR A 84 9.00 -12.46 -6.92
C TYR A 84 8.16 -13.73 -7.02
N ARG A 85 6.85 -13.59 -7.28
CA ARG A 85 5.94 -14.72 -7.46
C ARG A 85 6.32 -15.54 -8.68
N PHE A 86 6.61 -14.89 -9.81
CA PHE A 86 7.06 -15.57 -11.02
C PHE A 86 8.32 -16.43 -10.76
N LEU A 87 9.35 -15.85 -10.14
CA LEU A 87 10.59 -16.59 -9.82
C LEU A 87 10.35 -17.73 -8.84
N ARG A 88 9.60 -17.47 -7.75
CA ARG A 88 9.28 -18.48 -6.74
C ARG A 88 8.51 -19.66 -7.34
N ASP A 89 7.47 -19.37 -8.11
CA ASP A 89 6.60 -20.40 -8.69
C ASP A 89 7.36 -21.21 -9.76
N THR A 90 8.25 -20.56 -10.51
CA THR A 90 9.10 -21.22 -11.52
C THR A 90 10.17 -22.09 -10.88
N LEU A 91 10.87 -21.61 -9.85
CA LEU A 91 11.91 -22.39 -9.15
C LEU A 91 11.36 -23.57 -8.35
N ASN A 92 10.11 -23.47 -7.87
CA ASN A 92 9.43 -24.55 -7.16
C ASN A 92 8.68 -25.53 -8.08
N SER A 93 8.70 -25.30 -9.40
CA SER A 93 8.06 -26.21 -10.36
C SER A 93 8.85 -27.50 -10.51
N SER A 94 8.16 -28.61 -10.82
CA SER A 94 8.76 -29.94 -10.97
C SER A 94 9.76 -30.05 -12.12
N THR A 95 9.66 -29.17 -13.12
CA THR A 95 10.55 -29.08 -14.27
C THR A 95 10.82 -27.61 -14.58
N PRO A 96 11.78 -26.95 -13.91
CA PRO A 96 12.02 -25.53 -14.07
C PRO A 96 12.67 -25.26 -15.43
N GLU A 97 11.95 -24.60 -16.33
CA GLU A 97 12.44 -24.14 -17.65
C GLU A 97 13.35 -22.92 -17.49
N LEU A 98 14.53 -23.15 -16.91
CA LEU A 98 15.51 -22.12 -16.59
C LEU A 98 16.05 -21.39 -17.83
N SER A 99 16.04 -22.01 -19.01
CA SER A 99 16.55 -21.43 -20.26
C SER A 99 15.82 -20.15 -20.65
N GLU A 100 14.51 -20.08 -20.41
CA GLU A 100 13.64 -19.00 -20.90
C GLU A 100 13.57 -17.80 -19.94
N ILE A 101 14.05 -17.96 -18.70
CA ILE A 101 14.02 -16.90 -17.68
C ILE A 101 15.10 -15.86 -17.99
N SER A 102 14.69 -14.59 -18.09
CA SER A 102 15.61 -13.45 -18.18
C SER A 102 16.25 -13.21 -16.81
N VAL A 103 17.57 -13.13 -16.77
CA VAL A 103 18.31 -12.78 -15.54
C VAL A 103 18.38 -11.26 -15.43
N TYR A 104 18.40 -10.73 -14.20
CA TYR A 104 18.47 -9.28 -13.91
C TYR A 104 17.21 -8.48 -14.27
N ASP A 105 16.07 -9.13 -14.45
CA ASP A 105 14.78 -8.45 -14.65
C ASP A 105 14.06 -8.27 -13.32
N LEU A 106 14.40 -7.23 -12.56
CA LEU A 106 13.80 -6.95 -11.25
C LEU A 106 12.31 -6.63 -11.29
N THR A 107 11.73 -6.32 -12.45
CA THR A 107 10.34 -5.81 -12.58
C THR A 107 9.39 -6.70 -13.35
N ASN A 108 9.86 -7.91 -13.72
CA ASN A 108 9.11 -8.85 -14.54
C ASN A 108 8.65 -8.25 -15.86
N LYS A 109 9.47 -7.43 -16.51
CA LYS A 109 9.11 -6.80 -17.77
C LYS A 109 8.92 -7.82 -18.90
N TYR A 110 9.74 -8.87 -18.92
CA TYR A 110 9.77 -9.83 -20.03
C TYR A 110 8.82 -11.02 -19.86
N HIS A 111 8.46 -11.37 -18.62
CA HIS A 111 7.59 -12.52 -18.30
C HIS A 111 6.28 -12.10 -17.64
N ARG A 112 5.87 -10.84 -17.83
CA ARG A 112 4.66 -10.31 -17.23
C ARG A 112 3.43 -11.02 -17.78
N LYS A 113 2.66 -11.67 -16.91
CA LYS A 113 1.33 -12.14 -17.30
C LYS A 113 0.41 -10.93 -17.49
N ASP A 114 -0.43 -10.99 -18.52
CA ASP A 114 -1.50 -10.02 -18.71
C ASP A 114 -2.59 -10.22 -17.66
N VAL A 115 -2.35 -9.66 -16.48
CA VAL A 115 -3.34 -9.59 -15.42
C VAL A 115 -4.30 -8.44 -15.71
N SER A 116 -5.61 -8.70 -15.57
CA SER A 116 -6.64 -7.68 -15.80
C SER A 116 -6.39 -6.44 -14.96
N VAL A 117 -6.68 -5.27 -15.52
CA VAL A 117 -6.53 -3.97 -14.82
C VAL A 117 -7.32 -3.97 -13.51
N PHE A 118 -8.50 -4.59 -13.49
CA PHE A 118 -9.33 -4.71 -12.30
C PHE A 118 -8.66 -5.51 -11.17
N GLN A 119 -8.01 -6.64 -11.50
CA GLN A 119 -7.27 -7.42 -10.49
C GLN A 119 -6.06 -6.65 -9.96
N LYS A 120 -5.36 -5.89 -10.80
CA LYS A 120 -4.26 -4.99 -10.38
C LYS A 120 -4.77 -3.93 -9.41
N LEU A 121 -5.89 -3.26 -9.74
CA LEU A 121 -6.50 -2.26 -8.87
C LEU A 121 -7.00 -2.87 -7.56
N LYS A 122 -7.66 -4.03 -7.60
CA LYS A 122 -8.14 -4.73 -6.40
C LYS A 122 -6.99 -5.09 -5.45
N ALA A 123 -5.88 -5.60 -6.00
CA ALA A 123 -4.71 -5.96 -5.20
C ALA A 123 -4.01 -4.74 -4.57
N CYS A 124 -4.06 -3.57 -5.21
CA CYS A 124 -3.36 -2.37 -4.75
C CYS A 124 -4.21 -1.47 -3.84
N PHE A 125 -5.48 -1.24 -4.18
CA PHE A 125 -6.36 -0.26 -3.49
C PHE A 125 -7.28 -0.91 -2.46
N PHE A 126 -7.75 -2.13 -2.71
CA PHE A 126 -8.77 -2.80 -1.88
C PHE A 126 -8.17 -3.84 -0.93
N LYS A 127 -6.94 -3.61 -0.47
CA LYS A 127 -6.37 -4.43 0.62
C LYS A 127 -7.19 -4.15 1.88
N LEU A 128 -7.64 -5.22 2.53
CA LEU A 128 -8.66 -5.15 3.60
C LEU A 128 -8.20 -4.24 4.76
N GLU A 129 -6.96 -4.41 5.21
CA GLU A 129 -6.37 -3.65 6.32
C GLU A 129 -6.38 -2.12 6.10
N PRO A 130 -5.76 -1.54 5.05
CA PRO A 130 -5.81 -0.09 4.85
C PRO A 130 -7.21 0.40 4.51
N THR A 131 -7.99 -0.37 3.76
CA THR A 131 -9.36 0.06 3.37
C THR A 131 -10.25 0.23 4.59
N ILE A 132 -10.24 -0.72 5.51
CA ILE A 132 -11.02 -0.64 6.74
C ILE A 132 -10.50 0.50 7.63
N LEU A 133 -9.19 0.63 7.77
CA LEU A 133 -8.59 1.68 8.59
C LEU A 133 -9.03 3.08 8.14
N PHE A 134 -8.83 3.43 6.86
CA PHE A 134 -9.17 4.76 6.37
C PHE A 134 -10.68 5.01 6.29
N LEU A 135 -11.47 3.95 6.11
CA LEU A 135 -12.93 4.03 6.20
C LEU A 135 -13.38 4.36 7.62
N LEU A 136 -12.81 3.70 8.63
CA LEU A 136 -13.11 3.99 10.04
C LEU A 136 -12.65 5.40 10.43
N MET A 137 -11.48 5.84 9.97
CA MET A 137 -11.01 7.21 10.19
C MET A 137 -11.95 8.23 9.53
N GLY A 138 -12.30 8.04 8.25
CA GLY A 138 -13.23 8.92 7.55
C GLY A 138 -14.60 8.99 8.23
N ALA A 139 -15.17 7.83 8.59
CA ALA A 139 -16.45 7.75 9.30
C ALA A 139 -16.37 8.40 10.69
N GLY A 140 -15.28 8.18 11.43
CA GLY A 140 -15.06 8.80 12.75
C GLY A 140 -15.00 10.32 12.68
N ALA A 141 -14.29 10.87 11.69
CA ALA A 141 -14.22 12.31 11.46
C ALA A 141 -15.60 12.90 11.10
N LEU A 142 -16.39 12.21 10.27
CA LEU A 142 -17.76 12.62 9.93
C LEU A 142 -18.72 12.52 11.13
N LEU A 143 -18.56 11.54 12.01
CA LEU A 143 -19.34 11.44 13.24
C LEU A 143 -19.03 12.60 14.19
N ILE A 144 -17.75 12.97 14.34
CA ILE A 144 -17.34 14.14 15.11
C ILE A 144 -17.97 15.40 14.51
N TRP A 145 -17.87 15.59 13.19
CA TRP A 145 -18.53 16.70 12.51
C TRP A 145 -20.03 16.74 12.81
N TYR A 146 -20.71 15.59 12.70
CA TYR A 146 -22.14 15.49 12.95
C TYR A 146 -22.50 15.91 14.39
N PHE A 147 -21.79 15.39 15.39
CA PHE A 147 -22.05 15.73 16.79
C PHE A 147 -21.77 17.19 17.13
N VAL A 148 -20.68 17.77 16.59
CA VAL A 148 -20.38 19.19 16.77
C VAL A 148 -21.43 20.05 16.06
N SER A 149 -21.85 19.68 14.85
CA SER A 149 -22.86 20.43 14.08
C SER A 149 -24.24 20.42 14.74
N LYS A 150 -24.58 19.34 15.46
CA LYS A 150 -25.83 19.19 16.21
C LYS A 150 -25.76 19.77 17.62
N GLY A 151 -24.61 20.30 18.04
CA GLY A 151 -24.41 20.83 19.39
C GLY A 151 -24.45 19.79 20.49
N VAL A 152 -24.31 18.50 20.14
CA VAL A 152 -24.19 17.39 21.12
C VAL A 152 -22.85 17.47 21.84
N ILE A 153 -21.81 17.86 21.11
CA ILE A 153 -20.49 18.16 21.64
C ILE A 153 -20.28 19.68 21.51
N SER A 154 -20.18 20.37 22.63
CA SER A 154 -19.81 21.79 22.67
C SER A 154 -18.30 21.94 22.71
N PHE A 155 -17.79 22.96 22.04
CA PHE A 155 -16.40 23.33 22.22
C PHE A 155 -16.15 23.75 23.67
N PRO A 156 -15.00 23.37 24.27
CA PRO A 156 -14.64 23.86 25.58
C PRO A 156 -14.62 25.40 25.56
N ASN A 157 -15.15 26.02 26.61
CA ASN A 157 -15.22 27.47 26.74
C ASN A 157 -13.83 28.08 26.76
#